data_AF-A0A7X5V823-F1
#
_entry.id   AF-A0A7X5V823-F1
#
_cell.length_a   1.000
_cell.length_b   1.000
_cell.length_c   1.000
_cell.angle_alpha   90.00
_cell.angle_beta   90.00
_cell.angle_gamma   90.00
#
_symmetry.space_group_name_H-M   'P 1'
#
loop_
_entity.id
_entity.type
_entity.pdbx_description
1 polymer ?
#
loop_
_entity_poly.entity_id
_entity_poly.type
_entity_poly.pdbx_seq_one_letter_code
_entity_poly.pdbx_strand_id
1 'polypeptide(L)'
;MTFDQPERRSLAQQSQDDWEALRSVGELFPGTPLGDSADELPAWPENLSGTPVVLAAGAADIVLRVAAATARELTLVVTDDVDAARAVLDAQGRNEVQVSDSGNAAAEIATEGPIRWIGGSTNANALTALLGSEVVGRLRVTQLQVAGGAGPLLEAAQTGQLKLDLVSPNPGDGELGPTVAVAAALLLPFVDLRQVPVGVDADGRFAPQAGGTVLWWGVSPEAGAIQAWLDRVQGGN
;
A
#
# COMPACT_ATOMS: atom_id res chain seq x y z
N MET A 1 25.90 -22.86 -26.12
CA MET A 1 24.85 -21.91 -26.53
C MET A 1 23.90 -21.77 -25.36
N THR A 2 24.16 -20.78 -24.52
CA THR A 2 23.32 -20.44 -23.38
C THR A 2 22.18 -19.61 -23.93
N PHE A 3 20.94 -20.04 -23.74
CA PHE A 3 19.77 -19.23 -24.06
C PHE A 3 19.81 -18.01 -23.17
N ASP A 4 20.14 -16.88 -23.77
CA ASP A 4 19.99 -15.54 -23.22
C ASP A 4 18.49 -15.36 -22.96
N GLN A 5 18.05 -15.61 -21.72
CA GLN A 5 16.68 -15.31 -21.34
C GLN A 5 16.58 -13.79 -21.23
N PRO A 6 15.68 -13.14 -21.99
CA PRO A 6 15.54 -11.69 -21.92
C PRO A 6 15.21 -11.29 -20.48
N GLU A 7 15.92 -10.28 -19.99
CA GLU A 7 15.63 -9.61 -18.72
C GLU A 7 14.12 -9.41 -18.60
N ARG A 8 13.47 -10.19 -17.73
CA ARG A 8 12.06 -10.02 -17.43
C ARG A 8 11.93 -8.65 -16.79
N ARG A 9 11.55 -7.64 -17.59
CA ARG A 9 11.00 -6.41 -17.06
C ARG A 9 9.93 -6.78 -16.05
N SER A 10 9.95 -6.07 -14.94
CA SER A 10 9.05 -6.29 -13.84
C SER A 10 7.60 -6.15 -14.34
N LEU A 11 6.70 -7.08 -13.98
CA LEU A 11 5.31 -7.06 -14.47
C LEU A 11 4.58 -5.76 -14.08
N ALA A 12 4.92 -5.17 -12.92
CA ALA A 12 4.40 -3.86 -12.51
C ALA A 12 4.91 -2.73 -13.41
N GLN A 13 6.21 -2.74 -13.77
CA GLN A 13 6.75 -1.77 -14.72
C GLN A 13 6.13 -1.95 -16.11
N GLN A 14 5.96 -3.20 -16.55
CA GLN A 14 5.30 -3.49 -17.82
C GLN A 14 3.83 -3.03 -17.80
N SER A 15 3.13 -3.24 -16.69
CA SER A 15 1.73 -2.79 -16.54
C SER A 15 1.62 -1.28 -16.50
N GLN A 16 2.60 -0.59 -15.89
CA GLN A 16 2.71 0.86 -15.95
C GLN A 16 3.00 1.34 -17.37
N ASP A 17 4.00 0.76 -18.04
CA ASP A 17 4.38 1.09 -19.41
C ASP A 17 3.21 0.86 -20.38
N ASP A 18 2.47 -0.24 -20.21
CA ASP A 18 1.28 -0.57 -21.00
C ASP A 18 0.13 0.40 -20.72
N TRP A 19 -0.08 0.81 -19.46
CA TRP A 19 -1.06 1.84 -19.10
C TRP A 19 -0.70 3.20 -19.70
N GLU A 20 0.57 3.62 -19.59
CA GLU A 20 1.08 4.87 -20.17
C GLU A 20 0.96 4.85 -21.70
N ALA A 21 1.24 3.70 -22.34
CA ALA A 21 1.09 3.53 -23.77
C ALA A 21 -0.38 3.62 -24.22
N LEU A 22 -1.31 2.95 -23.53
CA LEU A 22 -2.73 3.01 -23.83
C LEU A 22 -3.30 4.42 -23.68
N ARG A 23 -2.91 5.12 -22.60
CA ARG A 23 -3.28 6.51 -22.37
C ARG A 23 -2.73 7.42 -23.47
N SER A 24 -1.43 7.31 -23.78
CA SER A 24 -0.78 8.10 -24.84
C SER A 24 -1.42 7.89 -26.20
N VAL A 25 -1.83 6.65 -26.51
CA VAL A 25 -2.55 6.35 -27.75
C VAL A 25 -3.93 7.04 -27.75
N GLY A 26 -4.68 6.97 -26.66
CA GLY A 26 -5.98 7.65 -26.57
C GLY A 26 -5.90 9.17 -26.72
N GLU A 27 -4.91 9.81 -26.11
CA GLU A 27 -4.64 11.25 -26.22
C GLU A 27 -4.37 11.69 -27.66
N LEU A 28 -3.85 10.80 -28.52
CA LEU A 28 -3.63 11.07 -29.95
C LEU A 28 -4.91 10.97 -30.81
N PHE A 29 -5.99 10.37 -30.30
CA PHE A 29 -7.23 10.14 -31.05
C PHE A 29 -8.48 10.66 -30.30
N PRO A 30 -8.55 11.97 -29.99
CA PRO A 30 -9.69 12.55 -29.26
C PRO A 30 -11.00 12.44 -30.07
N GLY A 31 -12.11 12.17 -29.38
CA GLY A 31 -13.45 12.03 -29.99
C GLY A 31 -13.65 10.74 -30.78
N THR A 32 -12.79 9.74 -30.58
CA THR A 32 -12.96 8.37 -31.09
C THR A 32 -13.27 7.41 -29.95
N PRO A 33 -13.85 6.23 -30.20
CA PRO A 33 -14.07 5.23 -29.15
C PRO A 33 -12.79 4.82 -28.40
N LEU A 34 -11.62 4.95 -29.06
CA LEU A 34 -10.32 4.67 -28.44
C LEU A 34 -9.87 5.80 -27.51
N GLY A 35 -10.12 7.06 -27.89
CA GLY A 35 -9.93 8.21 -27.02
C GLY A 35 -10.87 8.18 -25.82
N ASP A 36 -12.15 7.89 -26.04
CA ASP A 36 -13.15 7.75 -24.98
C ASP A 36 -12.76 6.63 -23.99
N SER A 37 -12.29 5.48 -24.51
CA SER A 37 -11.82 4.36 -23.67
C SER A 37 -10.58 4.72 -22.85
N ALA A 38 -9.71 5.59 -23.36
CA ALA A 38 -8.52 6.05 -22.65
C ALA A 38 -8.84 7.10 -21.58
N ASP A 39 -9.84 7.96 -21.83
CA ASP A 39 -10.37 8.90 -20.83
C ASP A 39 -11.11 8.15 -19.70
N GLU A 40 -11.67 6.98 -20.01
CA GLU A 40 -12.25 6.05 -19.04
C GLU A 40 -11.19 5.22 -18.28
N LEU A 41 -9.92 5.26 -18.70
CA LEU A 41 -8.87 4.57 -17.95
C LEU A 41 -8.72 5.23 -16.57
N PRO A 42 -8.72 4.44 -15.49
CA PRO A 42 -8.44 4.96 -14.18
C PRO A 42 -7.03 5.54 -14.14
N ALA A 43 -6.82 6.56 -13.29
CA ALA A 43 -5.49 7.04 -13.00
C ALA A 43 -4.64 5.89 -12.40
N TRP A 44 -3.46 5.65 -12.98
CA TRP A 44 -2.44 4.80 -12.38
C TRP A 44 -2.12 5.28 -10.95
N PRO A 45 -1.78 4.37 -10.01
CA PRO A 45 -1.36 4.77 -8.67
C PRO A 45 -0.27 5.85 -8.74
N GLU A 46 -0.44 6.89 -7.93
CA GLU A 46 0.47 8.03 -7.87
C GLU A 46 1.89 7.55 -7.50
N ASN A 47 2.93 8.03 -8.19
CA ASN A 47 4.30 7.76 -7.76
C ASN A 47 4.61 8.60 -6.52
N LEU A 48 4.70 7.92 -5.38
CA LEU A 48 4.90 8.53 -4.07
C LEU A 48 6.34 8.38 -3.55
N SER A 49 7.31 8.16 -4.45
CA SER A 49 8.73 8.14 -4.08
C SER A 49 9.15 9.44 -3.39
N GLY A 50 9.93 9.33 -2.31
CA GLY A 50 10.36 10.49 -1.51
C GLY A 50 9.32 11.06 -0.54
N THR A 51 8.10 10.53 -0.50
CA THR A 51 7.07 10.98 0.46
C THR A 51 7.22 10.25 1.81
N PRO A 52 6.92 10.90 2.94
CA PRO A 52 7.02 10.26 4.25
C PRO A 52 6.09 9.05 4.35
N VAL A 53 6.59 7.97 4.96
CA VAL A 53 5.83 6.75 5.26
C VAL A 53 5.50 6.70 6.74
N VAL A 54 4.20 6.49 7.00
CA VAL A 54 3.64 6.15 8.31
C VAL A 54 3.22 4.69 8.27
N LEU A 55 3.71 3.90 9.22
CA LEU A 55 3.32 2.51 9.37
C LEU A 55 2.44 2.35 10.60
N ALA A 56 1.21 1.86 10.42
CA ALA A 56 0.35 1.44 11.53
C ALA A 56 0.40 -0.09 11.65
N ALA A 57 1.18 -0.60 12.60
CA ALA A 57 1.42 -2.04 12.76
C ALA A 57 1.62 -2.43 14.24
N GLY A 58 1.50 -3.71 14.54
CA GLY A 58 1.88 -4.24 15.86
C GLY A 58 3.39 -4.19 16.05
N ALA A 59 3.85 -3.90 17.27
CA ALA A 59 5.26 -3.67 17.54
C ALA A 59 6.18 -4.89 17.30
N ALA A 60 5.65 -6.11 17.49
CA ALA A 60 6.37 -7.35 17.22
C ALA A 60 6.18 -7.88 15.77
N ASP A 61 5.41 -7.15 14.95
CA ASP A 61 4.99 -7.61 13.64
C ASP A 61 6.19 -7.71 12.67
N ILE A 62 6.18 -8.75 11.84
CA ILE A 62 7.10 -8.89 10.73
C ILE A 62 7.00 -7.67 9.79
N VAL A 63 5.82 -7.06 9.69
CA VAL A 63 5.60 -5.84 8.90
C VAL A 63 6.52 -4.71 9.34
N LEU A 64 6.69 -4.47 10.64
CA LEU A 64 7.59 -3.43 11.15
C LEU A 64 9.05 -3.73 10.79
N ARG A 65 9.50 -4.98 11.00
CA ARG A 65 10.87 -5.38 10.65
C ARG A 65 11.16 -5.16 9.16
N VAL A 66 10.22 -5.56 8.31
CA VAL A 66 10.34 -5.38 6.86
C VAL A 66 10.31 -3.91 6.47
N ALA A 67 9.38 -3.12 6.99
CA ALA A 67 9.32 -1.69 6.70
C ALA A 67 10.59 -0.96 7.15
N ALA A 68 11.10 -1.25 8.35
CA ALA A 68 12.33 -0.66 8.86
C ALA A 68 13.54 -0.95 7.94
N ALA A 69 13.61 -2.16 7.38
CA ALA A 69 14.69 -2.56 6.48
C ALA A 69 14.55 -2.02 5.04
N THR A 70 13.34 -1.69 4.59
CA THR A 70 13.06 -1.49 3.15
C THR A 70 12.50 -0.11 2.81
N ALA A 71 11.71 0.49 3.70
CA ALA A 71 11.11 1.80 3.50
C ALA A 71 12.08 2.89 3.99
N ARG A 72 12.84 3.46 3.06
CA ARG A 72 13.79 4.55 3.36
C ARG A 72 13.10 5.78 3.95
N GLU A 73 11.90 6.08 3.48
CA GLU A 73 11.13 7.24 3.94
C GLU A 73 10.23 6.94 5.15
N LEU A 74 10.39 5.77 5.80
CA LEU A 74 9.73 5.48 7.07
C LEU A 74 10.07 6.57 8.08
N THR A 75 9.05 7.29 8.55
CA THR A 75 9.20 8.47 9.41
C THR A 75 8.47 8.28 10.74
N LEU A 76 7.33 7.58 10.73
CA LEU A 76 6.55 7.30 11.93
C LEU A 76 6.04 5.86 11.94
N VAL A 77 6.08 5.24 13.12
CA VAL A 77 5.38 3.99 13.43
C VAL A 77 4.28 4.28 14.45
N VAL A 78 3.04 3.91 14.14
CA VAL A 78 1.89 3.98 15.03
C VAL A 78 1.58 2.58 15.56
N THR A 79 1.69 2.40 16.87
CA THR A 79 1.59 1.08 17.51
C THR A 79 1.15 1.19 18.97
N ASP A 80 0.50 0.17 19.50
CA ASP A 80 0.08 0.11 20.91
C ASP A 80 1.24 -0.20 21.87
N ASP A 81 2.37 -0.69 21.38
CA ASP A 81 3.57 -1.00 22.18
C ASP A 81 4.80 -0.24 21.64
N VAL A 82 4.94 1.01 22.11
CA VAL A 82 5.98 1.95 21.69
C VAL A 82 7.38 1.43 21.99
N ASP A 83 7.57 0.79 23.14
CA ASP A 83 8.88 0.30 23.60
C ASP A 83 9.36 -0.87 22.75
N ALA A 84 8.48 -1.84 22.45
CA ALA A 84 8.84 -2.96 21.59
C ALA A 84 9.14 -2.51 20.15
N ALA A 85 8.37 -1.55 19.61
CA ALA A 85 8.63 -1.04 18.27
C ALA A 85 9.95 -0.25 18.22
N ARG A 86 10.25 0.53 19.26
CA ARG A 86 11.55 1.21 19.40
C ARG A 86 12.70 0.21 19.39
N ALA A 87 12.61 -0.89 20.15
CA ALA A 87 13.64 -1.91 20.18
C ALA A 87 13.88 -2.55 18.80
N VAL A 88 12.83 -2.78 18.01
CA VAL A 88 12.94 -3.26 16.62
C VAL A 88 13.66 -2.24 15.73
N LEU A 89 13.27 -0.96 15.80
CA LEU A 89 13.88 0.10 15.00
C LEU A 89 15.36 0.31 15.36
N ASP A 90 15.70 0.31 16.65
CA ASP A 90 17.08 0.46 17.12
C ASP A 90 17.95 -0.71 16.64
N ALA A 91 17.44 -1.94 16.67
CA ALA A 91 18.13 -3.10 16.12
C ALA A 91 18.37 -3.02 14.60
N GLN A 92 17.56 -2.24 13.88
CA GLN A 92 17.72 -1.95 12.45
C GLN A 92 18.50 -0.64 12.19
N GLY A 93 19.00 0.03 13.23
CA GLY A 93 19.71 1.31 13.09
C GLY A 93 18.83 2.47 12.63
N ARG A 94 17.51 2.39 12.86
CA ARG A 94 16.48 3.36 12.44
C ARG A 94 16.07 4.30 13.59
N ASN A 95 17.05 4.88 14.27
CA ASN A 95 16.82 5.72 15.46
C ASN A 95 16.14 7.07 15.12
N GLU A 96 16.16 7.49 13.86
CA GLU A 96 15.49 8.69 13.35
C GLU A 96 13.97 8.53 13.22
N VAL A 97 13.46 7.31 13.18
CA VAL A 97 12.03 7.02 13.02
C VAL A 97 11.28 7.30 14.32
N GLN A 98 10.21 8.09 14.27
CA GLN A 98 9.34 8.36 15.41
C GLN A 98 8.44 7.15 15.70
N VAL A 99 8.04 6.99 16.97
CA VAL A 99 7.10 5.95 17.38
C VAL A 99 6.04 6.60 18.27
N SER A 100 4.77 6.31 18.02
CA SER A 100 3.64 6.84 18.77
C SER A 100 2.54 5.79 18.96
N ASP A 101 1.78 5.91 20.03
CA ASP A 101 0.54 5.17 20.27
C ASP A 101 -0.69 5.86 19.70
N SER A 102 -0.53 7.07 19.16
CA SER A 102 -1.61 7.89 18.66
C SER A 102 -1.56 8.01 17.14
N GLY A 103 -2.66 7.62 16.47
CA GLY A 103 -2.82 7.85 15.04
C GLY A 103 -2.69 9.33 14.67
N ASN A 104 -3.07 10.25 15.57
CA ASN A 104 -2.99 11.69 15.35
C ASN A 104 -1.56 12.22 15.23
N ALA A 105 -0.55 11.47 15.66
CA ALA A 105 0.86 11.83 15.45
C ALA A 105 1.20 11.95 13.95
N ALA A 106 0.43 11.32 13.06
CA ALA A 106 0.60 11.50 11.61
C ALA A 106 0.35 12.95 11.16
N ALA A 107 -0.50 13.71 11.86
CA ALA A 107 -0.73 15.12 11.57
C ALA A 107 0.50 15.99 11.93
N GLU A 108 1.36 15.53 12.84
CA GLU A 108 2.54 16.23 13.31
C GLU A 108 3.76 16.06 12.40
N ILE A 109 3.71 15.12 11.43
CA ILE A 109 4.80 14.85 10.47
C ILE A 109 5.07 16.04 9.51
N ALA A 110 4.28 17.13 9.62
CA ALA A 110 4.61 18.47 9.12
C ALA A 110 5.20 18.50 7.70
N THR A 111 4.52 17.87 6.75
CA THR A 111 4.76 18.14 5.32
C THR A 111 3.61 19.00 4.77
N GLU A 112 3.76 19.62 3.61
CA GLU A 112 2.64 20.18 2.83
C GLU A 112 2.09 19.16 1.81
N GLY A 113 2.84 18.07 1.57
CA GLY A 113 2.58 17.08 0.52
C GLY A 113 1.82 15.82 0.98
N PRO A 114 1.68 14.82 0.10
CA PRO A 114 1.05 13.56 0.45
C PRO A 114 1.85 12.77 1.50
N ILE A 115 1.14 11.95 2.27
CA ILE A 115 1.70 11.04 3.28
C ILE A 115 1.29 9.62 2.93
N ARG A 116 2.26 8.70 2.82
CA ARG A 116 1.98 7.28 2.62
C ARG A 116 1.63 6.65 3.96
N TRP A 117 0.42 6.11 4.06
CA TRP A 117 -0.03 5.36 5.23
C TRP A 117 -0.10 3.88 4.87
N ILE A 118 0.64 3.05 5.62
CA ILE A 118 0.62 1.60 5.47
C ILE A 118 -0.12 1.02 6.66
N GLY A 119 -1.32 0.49 6.43
CA GLY A 119 -2.15 -0.14 7.44
C GLY A 119 -1.89 -1.64 7.53
N GLY A 120 -1.35 -2.10 8.65
CA GLY A 120 -1.20 -3.51 9.01
C GLY A 120 -2.48 -4.12 9.59
N SER A 121 -2.41 -5.42 9.91
CA SER A 121 -3.57 -6.24 10.35
C SER A 121 -4.14 -5.84 11.71
N THR A 122 -3.35 -5.21 12.59
CA THR A 122 -3.72 -4.99 14.00
C THR A 122 -4.26 -3.60 14.31
N ASN A 123 -4.19 -2.63 13.38
CA ASN A 123 -4.36 -1.21 13.75
C ASN A 123 -5.24 -0.36 12.81
N ALA A 124 -6.25 -0.95 12.15
CA ALA A 124 -7.22 -0.19 11.34
C ALA A 124 -7.95 0.92 12.12
N ASN A 125 -8.06 0.78 13.45
CA ASN A 125 -8.63 1.80 14.32
C ASN A 125 -7.85 3.12 14.30
N ALA A 126 -6.52 3.06 14.11
CA ALA A 126 -5.69 4.27 14.02
C ALA A 126 -6.03 5.10 12.78
N LEU A 127 -6.35 4.45 11.65
CA LEU A 127 -6.75 5.15 10.44
C LEU A 127 -8.16 5.75 10.56
N THR A 128 -9.10 5.01 11.17
CA THR A 128 -10.45 5.52 11.43
C THR A 128 -10.44 6.78 12.29
N ALA A 129 -9.54 6.86 13.28
CA ALA A 129 -9.37 8.05 14.11
C ALA A 129 -8.94 9.31 13.32
N LEU A 130 -8.26 9.12 12.19
CA LEU A 130 -7.78 10.21 11.33
C LEU A 130 -8.84 10.75 10.37
N LEU A 131 -9.95 10.06 10.15
CA LEU A 131 -10.97 10.48 9.19
C LEU A 131 -11.58 11.86 9.52
N GLY A 132 -11.53 12.30 10.78
CA GLY A 132 -11.99 13.64 11.19
C GLY A 132 -10.94 14.75 11.10
N SER A 133 -9.70 14.43 10.70
CA SER A 133 -8.57 15.36 10.74
C SER A 133 -8.25 15.95 9.38
N GLU A 134 -7.60 17.12 9.34
CA GLU A 134 -7.20 17.79 8.10
C GLU A 134 -6.18 16.98 7.28
N VAL A 135 -5.44 16.05 7.90
CA VAL A 135 -4.42 15.25 7.21
C VAL A 135 -5.03 14.18 6.29
N VAL A 136 -6.30 13.81 6.48
CA VAL A 136 -6.94 12.71 5.75
C VAL A 136 -6.89 12.86 4.23
N GLY A 137 -7.11 14.07 3.70
CA GLY A 137 -7.06 14.33 2.25
C GLY A 137 -5.65 14.20 1.66
N ARG A 138 -4.63 14.20 2.51
CA ARG A 138 -3.22 14.03 2.15
C ARG A 138 -2.75 12.60 2.27
N LEU A 139 -3.53 11.74 2.93
CA LEU A 139 -3.19 10.33 3.07
C LEU A 139 -3.30 9.61 1.72
N ARG A 140 -2.36 8.70 1.51
CA ARG A 140 -2.35 7.68 0.47
C ARG A 140 -2.24 6.36 1.19
N VAL A 141 -3.37 5.70 1.37
CA VAL A 141 -3.49 4.53 2.24
C VAL A 141 -3.31 3.27 1.42
N THR A 142 -2.38 2.41 1.85
CA THR A 142 -2.33 1.01 1.46
C THR A 142 -2.73 0.17 2.67
N GLN A 143 -3.91 -0.43 2.64
CA GLN A 143 -4.49 -1.13 3.78
C GLN A 143 -4.51 -2.64 3.51
N LEU A 144 -3.84 -3.40 4.38
CA LEU A 144 -4.04 -4.84 4.47
C LEU A 144 -5.48 -5.12 4.85
N GLN A 145 -6.11 -6.11 4.21
CA GLN A 145 -7.45 -6.52 4.61
C GLN A 145 -7.52 -6.82 6.11
N VAL A 146 -8.47 -6.16 6.77
CA VAL A 146 -8.71 -6.28 8.21
C VAL A 146 -10.06 -6.93 8.47
N ALA A 147 -10.16 -7.58 9.62
CA ALA A 147 -11.36 -8.30 10.03
C ALA A 147 -12.54 -7.38 10.40
N GLY A 148 -12.34 -6.06 10.46
CA GLY A 148 -13.37 -5.06 10.77
C GLY A 148 -12.88 -3.62 10.55
N GLY A 149 -13.81 -2.66 10.59
CA GLY A 149 -13.51 -1.23 10.42
C GLY A 149 -13.50 -0.75 8.97
N ALA A 150 -13.88 -1.59 8.00
CA ALA A 150 -13.87 -1.23 6.58
C ALA A 150 -14.91 -0.16 6.19
N GLY A 151 -16.06 -0.12 6.88
CA GLY A 151 -17.18 0.79 6.56
C GLY A 151 -16.78 2.26 6.50
N PRO A 152 -16.29 2.87 7.58
CA PRO A 152 -15.88 4.27 7.59
C PRO A 152 -14.79 4.60 6.56
N LEU A 153 -13.86 3.68 6.33
CA LEU A 153 -12.79 3.85 5.35
C LEU A 153 -13.33 3.84 3.91
N LEU A 154 -14.27 2.94 3.62
CA LEU A 154 -14.91 2.86 2.32
C LEU A 154 -15.78 4.09 2.05
N GLU A 155 -16.51 4.58 3.05
CA GLU A 155 -17.30 5.80 2.95
C GLU A 155 -16.41 7.03 2.67
N ALA A 156 -15.29 7.15 3.38
CA ALA A 156 -14.31 8.20 3.12
C ALA A 156 -13.69 8.11 1.72
N ALA A 157 -13.45 6.90 1.21
CA ALA A 157 -12.99 6.70 -0.16
C ALA A 157 -14.07 7.08 -1.20
N GLN A 158 -15.33 6.69 -0.97
CA GLN A 158 -16.47 7.02 -1.84
C GLN A 158 -16.70 8.52 -1.99
N THR A 159 -16.52 9.26 -0.90
CA THR A 159 -16.71 10.72 -0.87
C THR A 159 -15.48 11.49 -1.38
N GLY A 160 -14.41 10.79 -1.76
CA GLY A 160 -13.15 11.40 -2.21
C GLY A 160 -12.33 12.03 -1.08
N GLN A 161 -12.71 11.81 0.17
CA GLN A 161 -11.99 12.30 1.34
C GLN A 161 -10.67 11.55 1.58
N LEU A 162 -10.61 10.28 1.18
CA LEU A 162 -9.45 9.40 1.37
C LEU A 162 -9.07 8.71 0.06
N LYS A 163 -7.77 8.68 -0.27
CA LYS A 163 -7.26 7.77 -1.31
C LYS A 163 -6.87 6.44 -0.67
N LEU A 164 -7.60 5.38 -1.01
CA LEU A 164 -7.49 4.05 -0.40
C LEU A 164 -7.20 2.98 -1.46
N ASP A 165 -6.09 2.27 -1.24
CA ASP A 165 -5.74 1.05 -1.95
C ASP A 165 -5.77 -0.12 -0.96
N LEU A 166 -6.24 -1.26 -1.42
CA LEU A 166 -6.37 -2.47 -0.62
C LEU A 166 -5.32 -3.49 -1.02
N VAL A 167 -4.93 -4.33 -0.07
CA VAL A 167 -4.11 -5.50 -0.38
C VAL A 167 -4.57 -6.74 0.36
N SER A 168 -4.43 -7.89 -0.31
CA SER A 168 -4.67 -9.19 0.29
C SER A 168 -3.41 -10.05 0.21
N PRO A 169 -3.02 -10.71 1.31
CA PRO A 169 -1.89 -11.63 1.29
C PRO A 169 -2.23 -12.89 0.50
N ASN A 170 -1.21 -13.52 -0.10
CA ASN A 170 -1.38 -14.89 -0.56
C ASN A 170 -1.45 -15.82 0.67
N PRO A 171 -2.43 -16.73 0.77
CA PRO A 171 -2.45 -17.69 1.87
C PRO A 171 -1.17 -18.53 1.98
N GLY A 172 -0.47 -18.76 0.86
CA GLY A 172 0.80 -19.48 0.81
C GLY A 172 1.99 -18.73 1.42
N ASP A 173 1.86 -17.42 1.68
CA ASP A 173 2.92 -16.61 2.31
C ASP A 173 2.93 -16.75 3.85
N GLY A 174 1.92 -17.40 4.44
CA GLY A 174 1.86 -17.68 5.87
C GLY A 174 2.02 -16.42 6.72
N GLU A 175 2.97 -16.47 7.67
CA GLU A 175 3.25 -15.34 8.57
C GLU A 175 3.80 -14.10 7.85
N LEU A 176 4.37 -14.25 6.65
CA LEU A 176 4.87 -13.12 5.86
C LEU A 176 3.79 -12.39 5.10
N GLY A 177 2.60 -12.98 4.96
CA GLY A 177 1.49 -12.42 4.20
C GLY A 177 1.25 -10.93 4.47
N PRO A 178 1.18 -10.46 5.72
CA PRO A 178 0.97 -9.04 6.04
C PRO A 178 1.98 -8.07 5.42
N THR A 179 3.19 -8.53 5.11
CA THR A 179 4.25 -7.68 4.50
C THR A 179 3.92 -7.26 3.06
N VAL A 180 2.91 -7.88 2.42
CA VAL A 180 2.39 -7.46 1.12
C VAL A 180 1.93 -6.00 1.12
N ALA A 181 1.49 -5.46 2.26
CA ALA A 181 1.12 -4.06 2.39
C ALA A 181 2.33 -3.13 2.23
N VAL A 182 3.49 -3.51 2.77
CA VAL A 182 4.74 -2.77 2.55
C VAL A 182 5.16 -2.88 1.09
N ALA A 183 5.10 -4.10 0.53
CA ALA A 183 5.47 -4.33 -0.86
C ALA A 183 4.61 -3.51 -1.83
N ALA A 184 3.29 -3.48 -1.63
CA ALA A 184 2.37 -2.73 -2.46
C ALA A 184 2.57 -1.21 -2.32
N ALA A 185 2.75 -0.70 -1.10
CA ALA A 185 2.98 0.73 -0.86
C ALA A 185 4.30 1.23 -1.45
N LEU A 186 5.27 0.32 -1.66
CA LEU A 186 6.53 0.58 -2.35
C LEU A 186 6.48 0.24 -3.85
N LEU A 187 5.30 -0.13 -4.38
CA LEU A 187 5.09 -0.54 -5.77
C LEU A 187 6.06 -1.63 -6.22
N LEU A 188 6.31 -2.61 -5.35
CA LEU A 188 7.20 -3.72 -5.66
C LEU A 188 6.61 -4.63 -6.75
N PRO A 189 7.46 -5.19 -7.62
CA PRO A 189 7.02 -5.75 -8.89
C PRO A 189 6.33 -7.11 -8.84
N PHE A 190 6.21 -7.69 -7.65
CA PHE A 190 5.53 -8.97 -7.40
C PHE A 190 4.15 -8.77 -6.77
N VAL A 191 3.67 -7.53 -6.67
CA VAL A 191 2.29 -7.23 -6.28
C VAL A 191 1.51 -6.85 -7.53
N ASP A 192 0.53 -7.68 -7.87
CA ASP A 192 -0.40 -7.42 -8.97
C ASP A 192 -1.49 -6.48 -8.49
N LEU A 193 -1.49 -5.25 -9.00
CA LEU A 193 -2.53 -4.26 -8.74
C LEU A 193 -3.61 -4.35 -9.80
N ARG A 194 -4.87 -4.48 -9.37
CA ARG A 194 -6.03 -4.43 -10.25
C ARG A 194 -7.15 -3.64 -9.63
N GLN A 195 -8.02 -3.08 -10.46
CA GLN A 195 -9.22 -2.44 -9.95
C GLN A 195 -10.32 -3.46 -9.68
N VAL A 196 -10.95 -3.32 -8.52
CA VAL A 196 -12.03 -4.20 -8.08
C VAL A 196 -13.14 -3.33 -7.51
N PRO A 197 -14.42 -3.57 -7.85
CA PRO A 197 -15.52 -2.94 -7.15
C PRO A 197 -15.63 -3.58 -5.76
N VAL A 198 -15.50 -2.76 -4.72
CA VAL A 198 -15.40 -3.17 -3.32
C VAL A 198 -16.58 -2.67 -2.53
N GLY A 199 -17.10 -3.54 -1.67
CA GLY A 199 -18.07 -3.22 -0.65
C GLY A 199 -17.61 -3.69 0.73
N VAL A 200 -18.54 -3.72 1.67
CA VAL A 200 -18.33 -4.23 3.02
C VAL A 200 -19.26 -5.41 3.24
N ASP A 201 -18.70 -6.55 3.63
CA ASP A 201 -19.49 -7.75 3.93
C ASP A 201 -20.20 -7.67 5.30
N ALA A 202 -20.94 -8.72 5.64
CA ALA A 202 -21.67 -8.80 6.90
C ALA A 202 -20.78 -8.78 8.15
N ASP A 203 -19.50 -9.13 8.00
CA ASP A 203 -18.50 -9.13 9.09
C ASP A 203 -17.77 -7.77 9.19
N GLY A 204 -18.10 -6.80 8.34
CA GLY A 204 -17.46 -5.48 8.35
C GLY A 204 -16.12 -5.45 7.64
N ARG A 205 -15.85 -6.40 6.74
CA ARG A 205 -14.60 -6.53 5.98
C ARG A 205 -14.76 -6.03 4.56
N PHE A 206 -13.65 -5.60 3.95
CA PHE A 206 -13.64 -5.33 2.51
C PHE A 206 -13.88 -6.63 1.73
N ALA A 207 -14.81 -6.60 0.79
CA ALA A 207 -15.10 -7.73 -0.08
C ALA A 207 -15.38 -7.25 -1.50
N PRO A 208 -15.04 -8.04 -2.54
CA PRO A 208 -15.48 -7.73 -3.90
C PRO A 208 -17.01 -7.72 -3.94
N GLN A 209 -17.60 -6.63 -4.44
CA GLN A 209 -19.05 -6.44 -4.47
C GLN A 209 -19.46 -5.74 -5.77
N ALA A 210 -20.39 -6.34 -6.51
CA ALA A 210 -20.95 -5.72 -7.70
C ALA A 210 -21.61 -4.38 -7.37
N GLY A 211 -21.26 -3.33 -8.12
CA GLY A 211 -21.73 -1.96 -7.86
C GLY A 211 -21.07 -1.28 -6.66
N GLY A 212 -20.02 -1.88 -6.08
CA GLY A 212 -19.20 -1.27 -5.04
C GLY A 212 -18.28 -0.15 -5.55
N THR A 213 -17.53 0.44 -4.64
CA THR A 213 -16.53 1.47 -4.93
C THR A 213 -15.34 0.85 -5.64
N VAL A 214 -14.96 1.41 -6.78
CA VAL A 214 -13.79 0.92 -7.50
C VAL A 214 -12.52 1.38 -6.78
N LEU A 215 -11.76 0.42 -6.25
CA LEU A 215 -10.49 0.66 -5.57
C LEU A 215 -9.39 -0.17 -6.25
N TRP A 216 -8.14 0.27 -6.13
CA TRP A 216 -7.01 -0.59 -6.44
C TRP A 216 -6.87 -1.67 -5.37
N TRP A 217 -6.67 -2.90 -5.83
CA TRP A 217 -6.52 -4.08 -4.99
C TRP A 217 -5.28 -4.85 -5.43
N GLY A 218 -4.27 -4.85 -4.56
CA GLY A 218 -3.03 -5.62 -4.71
C GLY A 218 -3.13 -7.03 -4.18
N VAL A 219 -2.59 -7.99 -4.93
CA VAL A 219 -2.41 -9.38 -4.51
C VAL A 219 -1.00 -9.85 -4.84
N SER A 220 -0.44 -10.72 -3.99
CA SER A 220 0.77 -11.47 -4.31
C SER A 220 0.36 -12.76 -5.02
N PRO A 221 0.51 -12.90 -6.35
CA PRO A 221 0.03 -14.09 -7.07
C PRO A 221 0.89 -15.33 -6.78
N GLU A 222 2.17 -15.14 -6.52
CA GLU A 222 3.16 -16.21 -6.34
C GLU A 222 3.51 -16.40 -4.86
N ALA A 223 3.17 -17.57 -4.32
CA ALA A 223 3.59 -17.94 -2.97
C ALA A 223 5.12 -17.91 -2.85
N GLY A 224 5.64 -17.28 -1.80
CA GLY A 224 7.07 -17.17 -1.55
C GLY A 224 7.78 -16.04 -2.30
N ALA A 225 7.09 -15.28 -3.16
CA ALA A 225 7.67 -14.10 -3.80
C ALA A 225 8.16 -13.06 -2.78
N ILE A 226 7.40 -12.92 -1.69
CA ILE A 226 7.77 -12.07 -0.54
C ILE A 226 9.08 -12.56 0.10
N GLN A 227 9.19 -13.87 0.39
CA GLN A 227 10.41 -14.43 0.99
C GLN A 227 11.61 -14.22 0.06
N ALA A 228 11.47 -14.51 -1.24
CA ALA A 228 12.54 -14.32 -2.22
C ALA A 228 12.96 -12.85 -2.36
N TRP A 229 12.04 -11.91 -2.14
CA TRP A 229 12.38 -10.49 -2.04
C TRP A 229 13.14 -10.17 -0.74
N LEU A 230 12.65 -10.64 0.41
CA LEU A 230 13.31 -10.42 1.70
C LEU A 230 14.73 -10.98 1.74
N ASP A 231 14.94 -12.18 1.20
CA ASP A 231 16.27 -12.81 1.12
C ASP A 231 17.25 -11.94 0.32
N ARG A 232 16.78 -11.27 -0.75
CA ARG A 232 17.60 -10.35 -1.54
C ARG A 232 17.93 -9.07 -0.78
N VAL A 233 16.99 -8.52 -0.02
CA VAL A 233 17.22 -7.29 0.75
C VAL A 233 18.12 -7.57 1.96
N GLN A 234 17.97 -8.72 2.61
CA GLN A 234 18.73 -9.08 3.80
C GLN A 234 20.11 -9.68 3.48
N GLY A 235 20.25 -10.40 2.36
CA GLY A 235 21.50 -11.03 1.92
C GLY A 235 22.46 -10.12 1.15
N GLY A 236 22.10 -8.85 0.93
CA GLY A 236 22.87 -7.88 0.15
C GLY A 236 23.88 -7.02 0.94
N ASN A 237 24.24 -7.43 2.17
CA ASN A 237 25.30 -6.80 2.96
C ASN A 237 26.67 -7.46 2.69
#